data_AF-A0A7D5NG21-F1
#
_entry.id   AF-A0A7D5NG21-F1
#
_cell.length_a   1.000
_cell.length_b   1.000
_cell.length_c   1.000
_cell.angle_alpha   90.00
_cell.angle_beta   90.00
_cell.angle_gamma   90.00
#
_symmetry.space_group_name_H-M   'P 1'
#
loop_
_entity.id
_entity.type
_entity.pdbx_description
1 polymer ?
#
loop_
_entity_poly.entity_id
_entity_poly.type
_entity_poly.pdbx_seq_one_letter_code
_entity_poly.pdbx_strand_id
1 'polypeptide(L)'
;MMLIVGLLIGSFLSSKITNNFKLLPKPPEQTIISGIGAFIVGVGAGKGTGCVIGNIISGWAMMSLSMFIFGVMTLLGNWLATYLYLIGPRRAK
;
A
#
# COMPACT_ATOMS: atom_id res chain seq x y z
N MET A 1 16.03 4.76 6.37
CA MET A 1 15.39 4.89 7.69
C MET A 1 14.80 6.27 7.95
N MET A 2 15.55 7.35 7.72
CA MET A 2 15.07 8.73 7.99
C MET A 2 13.73 9.07 7.31
N LEU A 3 13.53 8.58 6.09
CA LEU A 3 12.29 8.80 5.34
C LEU A 3 11.04 8.27 6.06
N ILE A 4 11.11 7.10 6.70
CA ILE A 4 9.96 6.50 7.39
C ILE A 4 9.59 7.33 8.61
N VAL A 5 10.60 7.76 9.38
CA VAL A 5 10.40 8.62 10.55
C VAL A 5 9.80 9.97 10.12
N GLY A 6 10.33 10.56 9.05
CA GLY A 6 9.79 11.80 8.47
C GLY A 6 8.35 11.63 7.96
N LEU A 7 8.01 10.51 7.35
CA LEU A 7 6.65 10.24 6.87
C LEU A 7 5.64 10.11 8.02
N LEU A 8 6.04 9.41 9.09
CA LEU A 8 5.21 9.24 10.29
C LEU A 8 4.98 10.58 10.99
N ILE A 9 6.04 11.36 11.23
CA ILE A 9 5.93 12.67 11.89
C ILE A 9 5.17 13.66 11.00
N GLY A 10 5.44 13.68 9.69
CA GLY A 10 4.80 14.60 8.74
C GLY A 10 3.31 14.34 8.55
N SER A 11 2.91 13.06 8.47
CA SER A 11 1.48 12.69 8.40
C SER A 11 0.74 13.02 9.70
N PHE A 12 1.38 12.80 10.85
CA PHE A 12 0.82 13.18 12.15
C PHE A 12 0.65 14.70 12.28
N LEU A 13 1.67 15.48 11.90
CA LEU A 13 1.62 16.94 11.98
C LEU A 13 0.57 17.52 11.01
N SER A 14 0.50 17.01 9.78
CA SER A 14 -0.52 17.43 8.80
C SER A 14 -1.93 17.13 9.31
N SER A 15 -2.16 15.94 9.87
CA SER A 15 -3.47 15.58 10.41
C SER A 15 -3.88 16.45 11.60
N LYS A 16 -2.92 16.92 12.40
CA LYS A 16 -3.15 17.81 13.55
C LYS A 16 -3.54 19.21 13.09
N ILE A 17 -2.89 19.75 12.06
CA ILE A 17 -3.21 21.07 11.48
C ILE A 17 -4.62 21.05 10.88
N THR A 18 -5.00 19.98 10.20
CA THR A 18 -6.31 19.85 9.56
C THR A 18 -7.44 19.45 10.55
N ASN A 19 -7.17 19.30 11.85
CA ASN A 19 -8.14 18.89 12.90
C ASN A 19 -8.97 17.61 12.58
N ASN A 20 -8.51 16.80 11.62
CA ASN A 20 -9.20 15.59 11.15
C ASN A 20 -8.61 14.31 11.76
N PHE A 21 -7.89 14.43 12.89
CA PHE A 21 -7.31 13.28 13.56
C PHE A 21 -8.40 12.44 14.22
N LYS A 22 -8.84 11.39 13.51
CA LYS A 22 -9.84 10.44 13.98
C LYS A 22 -9.19 9.06 14.09
N LEU A 23 -8.95 8.62 15.33
CA LEU A 23 -8.61 7.24 15.61
C LEU A 23 -9.83 6.38 15.31
N LEU A 24 -9.83 5.73 14.14
CA LEU A 24 -10.94 4.88 13.71
C LEU A 24 -10.70 3.47 14.25
N PRO A 25 -11.47 3.00 15.26
CA PRO A 25 -11.37 1.62 15.71
C PRO A 25 -11.85 0.72 14.57
N LYS A 26 -10.93 -0.02 13.96
CA LYS A 26 -11.26 -1.04 12.96
C LYS A 26 -11.78 -2.29 13.66
N PRO A 27 -12.76 -3.00 13.07
CA PRO A 27 -13.22 -4.28 13.59
C PRO A 27 -12.05 -5.29 13.63
N PRO A 28 -12.05 -6.23 14.60
CA PRO A 28 -10.90 -7.11 14.87
C PRO A 28 -10.53 -7.99 13.67
N GLU A 29 -11.51 -8.46 12.89
CA GLU A 29 -11.27 -9.19 11.64
C GLU A 29 -10.43 -8.39 10.64
N GLN A 30 -10.72 -7.08 10.50
CA GLN A 30 -10.03 -6.24 9.54
C GLN A 30 -8.57 -5.98 9.94
N THR A 31 -8.26 -5.99 11.24
CA THR A 31 -6.89 -5.86 11.75
C THR A 31 -6.06 -7.09 11.38
N ILE A 32 -6.62 -8.29 11.53
CA ILE A 32 -5.94 -9.55 11.17
C ILE A 32 -5.67 -9.59 9.66
N ILE A 33 -6.68 -9.28 8.85
CA ILE A 33 -6.55 -9.25 7.38
C ILE A 33 -5.49 -8.22 6.95
N SER A 34 -5.47 -7.04 7.58
CA SER A 34 -4.46 -6.01 7.31
C SER A 34 -3.04 -6.47 7.68
N GLY A 35 -2.90 -7.26 8.75
CA GLY A 35 -1.60 -7.83 9.15
C GLY A 35 -1.08 -8.86 8.14
N ILE A 36 -1.95 -9.77 7.69
CA ILE A 36 -1.61 -10.77 6.67
C ILE A 36 -1.26 -10.07 5.34
N GLY A 37 -2.05 -9.06 4.95
CA GLY A 37 -1.78 -8.26 3.75
C GLY A 37 -0.42 -7.56 3.81
N ALA A 38 -0.07 -6.97 4.96
CA ALA A 38 1.23 -6.32 5.15
C ALA A 38 2.40 -7.32 5.01
N PHE A 39 2.24 -8.55 5.50
CA PHE A 39 3.26 -9.60 5.36
C PHE A 39 3.46 -9.99 3.88
N ILE A 40 2.38 -10.23 3.14
CA ILE A 40 2.43 -10.58 1.71
C ILE A 40 3.11 -9.47 0.90
N VAL A 41 2.73 -8.20 1.14
CA VAL A 41 3.35 -7.04 0.47
C VAL A 41 4.82 -6.91 0.86
N GLY A 42 5.18 -7.14 2.11
CA GLY A 42 6.57 -7.11 2.59
C GLY A 42 7.45 -8.15 1.88
N VAL A 43 6.98 -9.38 1.76
CA VAL A 43 7.69 -10.45 1.03
C VAL A 43 7.81 -10.11 -0.46
N GLY A 44 6.75 -9.56 -1.07
CA GLY A 44 6.77 -9.10 -2.46
C GLY A 44 7.76 -7.96 -2.70
N ALA A 45 7.80 -6.97 -1.81
CA ALA A 45 8.71 -5.84 -1.88
C ALA A 45 10.18 -6.27 -1.74
N GLY A 46 10.46 -7.27 -0.88
CA GLY A 46 11.79 -7.86 -0.76
C GLY A 46 12.26 -8.51 -2.06
N LYS A 47 11.40 -9.26 -2.74
CA LYS A 47 11.74 -9.90 -4.03
C LYS A 47 11.83 -8.91 -5.19
N GLY A 48 10.99 -7.88 -5.21
CA GLY A 48 11.01 -6.81 -6.21
C GLY A 48 12.07 -5.73 -5.97
N THR A 49 12.92 -5.91 -4.94
CA THR A 49 13.97 -4.96 -4.52
C THR A 49 13.48 -3.51 -4.38
N GLY A 50 12.23 -3.32 -3.99
CA GLY A 50 11.61 -2.00 -3.95
C GLY A 50 10.13 -2.01 -3.60
N CYS A 51 9.56 -0.82 -3.50
CA CYS A 51 8.15 -0.60 -3.17
C CYS A 51 7.46 0.22 -4.26
N VAL A 52 6.14 0.43 -4.13
CA VAL A 52 5.35 1.25 -5.04
C VAL A 52 5.96 2.65 -5.21
N ILE A 53 6.37 3.29 -4.11
CA ILE A 53 6.94 4.65 -4.14
C ILE A 53 8.29 4.65 -4.88
N GLY A 54 9.18 3.71 -4.60
CA GLY A 54 10.50 3.65 -5.23
C GLY A 54 10.47 3.21 -6.69
N ASN A 55 9.79 2.10 -6.98
CA ASN A 55 9.87 1.47 -8.30
C ASN A 55 8.88 2.08 -9.31
N ILE A 56 7.73 2.60 -8.87
CA ILE A 56 6.76 3.20 -9.81
C ILE A 56 7.07 4.68 -9.97
N ILE A 57 7.14 5.46 -8.88
CA ILE A 57 7.30 6.91 -8.99
C ILE A 57 8.69 7.28 -9.51
N SER A 58 9.77 6.70 -8.95
CA SER A 58 11.13 6.98 -9.44
C SER A 58 11.53 6.10 -10.62
N GLY A 59 11.12 4.82 -10.63
CA GLY A 59 11.50 3.88 -11.68
C GLY A 59 10.86 4.13 -13.05
N TRP A 60 9.61 4.66 -13.10
CA TRP A 60 9.03 5.12 -14.37
C TRP A 60 9.67 6.40 -14.87
N ALA A 61 10.05 7.32 -13.98
CA ALA A 61 10.74 8.55 -14.37
C ALA A 61 12.11 8.26 -15.02
N MET A 62 12.78 7.17 -14.62
CA MET A 62 14.02 6.69 -15.23
C MET A 62 13.80 5.85 -16.51
N MET A 63 12.56 5.72 -17.01
CA MET A 63 12.18 4.98 -18.22
C MET A 63 12.74 3.53 -18.27
N SER A 64 12.85 2.89 -17.10
CA SER A 64 13.36 1.51 -17.00
C SER A 64 12.28 0.49 -17.32
N LEU A 65 12.55 -0.41 -18.28
CA LEU A 65 11.60 -1.42 -18.72
C LEU A 65 11.22 -2.39 -17.59
N SER A 66 12.18 -2.83 -16.77
CA SER A 66 11.91 -3.71 -15.62
C SER A 66 11.00 -3.06 -14.58
N MET A 67 11.18 -1.76 -14.33
CA MET A 67 10.34 -1.01 -13.39
C MET A 67 8.96 -0.73 -13.99
N PHE A 68 8.87 -0.61 -15.31
CA PHE A 68 7.60 -0.54 -16.01
C PHE A 68 6.78 -1.82 -15.82
N ILE A 69 7.40 -2.98 -16.02
CA ILE A 69 6.77 -4.30 -15.84
C ILE A 69 6.37 -4.52 -14.37
N PHE A 70 7.22 -4.12 -13.43
CA PHE A 70 6.88 -4.14 -12.00
C PHE A 70 5.62 -3.32 -11.69
N GLY A 71 5.51 -2.11 -12.26
CA GLY A 71 4.32 -1.27 -12.12
C GLY A 71 3.05 -1.92 -12.66
N VAL A 72 3.10 -2.49 -13.86
CA VAL A 72 1.96 -3.18 -14.48
C VAL A 72 1.53 -4.40 -13.65
N MET A 73 2.47 -5.24 -13.20
CA MET A 73 2.13 -6.40 -12.38
C MET A 73 1.59 -6.03 -11.01
N THR A 74 2.10 -4.96 -10.41
CA THR A 74 1.57 -4.44 -9.14
C THR A 74 0.14 -3.92 -9.32
N LEU A 75 -0.15 -3.26 -10.46
CA LEU A 75 -1.50 -2.79 -10.79
C LEU A 75 -2.48 -3.96 -10.96
N LEU A 76 -2.08 -5.00 -11.71
CA LEU A 76 -2.89 -6.21 -11.90
C LEU A 76 -3.13 -6.96 -10.58
N GLY A 77 -2.10 -7.09 -9.74
CA GLY A 77 -2.22 -7.69 -8.41
C GLY A 77 -3.18 -6.91 -7.52
N ASN A 78 -3.14 -5.58 -7.53
CA ASN A 78 -4.07 -4.74 -6.78
C ASN A 78 -5.51 -4.85 -7.32
N TRP A 79 -5.69 -4.96 -8.63
CA TRP A 79 -7.00 -5.16 -9.24
C TRP A 79 -7.61 -6.51 -8.84
N LEU A 80 -6.82 -7.59 -8.89
CA LEU A 80 -7.25 -8.91 -8.43
C LEU A 80 -7.60 -8.91 -6.95
N ALA A 81 -6.76 -8.32 -6.10
CA ALA A 81 -7.02 -8.21 -4.66
C ALA A 81 -8.30 -7.41 -4.37
N THR A 82 -8.53 -6.31 -5.10
CA THR A 82 -9.75 -5.51 -4.98
C THR A 82 -10.98 -6.28 -5.44
N TYR A 83 -10.87 -7.04 -6.54
CA TYR A 83 -11.97 -7.86 -7.04
C TYR A 83 -12.37 -8.95 -6.03
N LEU A 84 -11.38 -9.66 -5.49
CA LEU A 84 -11.60 -10.72 -4.51
C LEU A 84 -12.12 -10.19 -3.16
N TYR A 85 -11.56 -9.08 -2.67
CA TYR A 85 -11.84 -8.60 -1.32
C TYR A 85 -12.95 -7.53 -1.22
N LEU A 86 -13.10 -6.61 -2.18
CA LEU A 86 -14.11 -5.54 -2.14
C LEU A 86 -15.36 -5.82 -2.97
N ILE A 87 -15.24 -6.59 -4.05
CA ILE A 87 -16.36 -6.89 -4.96
C ILE A 87 -16.97 -8.26 -4.62
N GLY A 88 -16.14 -9.26 -4.29
CA GLY A 88 -16.59 -10.59 -3.87
C GLY A 88 -17.61 -10.60 -2.72
N PRO A 89 -17.38 -9.92 -1.58
CA PRO A 89 -18.32 -9.94 -0.47
C PRO A 89 -19.50 -8.97 -0.64
N ARG A 90 -19.40 -7.97 -1.52
CA ARG A 90 -20.54 -7.07 -1.83
C ARG A 90 -21.64 -7.74 -2.63
N ARG A 91 -21.37 -8.87 -3.31
CA ARG A 91 -22.37 -9.65 -4.05
C ARG A 91 -23.06 -10.73 -3.19
N ALA A 92 -22.55 -11.00 -1.98
CA ALA A 92 -23.10 -11.99 -1.05
C ALA A 92 -24.05 -11.37 0.01
N LYS A 93 -24.31 -10.06 -0.07
CA LYS A 93 -25.36 -9.36 0.68
C LYS A 93 -26.51 -9.01 -0.26
#